data_AF-A0A9C9DGA6-F1
#
_entry.id   AF-A0A9C9DGA6-F1
#
_cell.length_a   1.000
_cell.length_b   1.000
_cell.length_c   1.000
_cell.angle_alpha   90.00
_cell.angle_beta   90.00
_cell.angle_gamma   90.00
#
_symmetry.space_group_name_H-M   'P 1'
#
loop_
_entity.id
_entity.type
_entity.pdbx_description
1 polymer ?
#
loop_
_entity_poly.entity_id
_entity_poly.type
_entity_poly.pdbx_seq_one_letter_code
_entity_poly.pdbx_strand_id
1 'polypeptide(L)'
;MKEQIIRLEPDDDVVSVRDKLGWVRARRVLLVFPDDPRQPILQRKLDLVLIQREATRRRAQLALITRDPIVTEHAHELGIACFRTVEASRKRYWETQRARLIIQRRRRPRSIDVELVEAGTRLQAPSPSLSPEARKALAIAIFGVALAVLLLGVIAIVPGATVYLTPAANQVSVTTTITADPEASEVDLTRSLIPARLIGVTVEAAATVDTTGTTQQPSEKAQGTALFTNLIPDQVTIPAGTVIRTSASRPVRFVTLADATLPGQVGETVEVPIEALEPGFEGNLPGNRINQVEGPLASRVAVTNPEPTRGGDTVEVRSVSAEDHERLRAIVLQQLQQRAFAEMQTDPFIALQDAEFIPLESLSIVLIESETYLGFVGQVADEASLTMRATVQGVAIDERLARQVVYEQIVERIGPGYQIRAGSLVFRRGEVVEVDDRYRVQFIMQGAGDVSATIDPDEVRRLVRGRGIRQAITRLENAYALEAPPSIEVWPPFWPLAPLLPLRIEVEAGGS
;
A
#
# COMPACT_ATOMS: atom_id res chain seq x y z
N MET A 1 61.32 -41.48 -42.55
CA MET A 1 60.37 -40.61 -43.28
C MET A 1 59.05 -40.62 -42.51
N LYS A 2 58.39 -39.47 -42.31
CA LYS A 2 57.10 -39.43 -41.57
C LYS A 2 55.98 -39.97 -42.47
N GLU A 3 55.32 -41.03 -42.02
CA GLU A 3 54.10 -41.59 -42.61
C GLU A 3 52.90 -41.24 -41.71
N GLN A 4 51.74 -40.99 -42.30
CA GLN A 4 50.51 -40.73 -41.57
C GLN A 4 49.49 -41.83 -41.89
N ILE A 5 48.96 -42.45 -40.85
CA ILE A 5 47.98 -43.54 -40.96
C ILE A 5 46.61 -42.97 -40.66
N ILE A 6 45.68 -43.12 -41.61
CA ILE A 6 44.27 -42.78 -41.44
C ILE A 6 43.51 -44.09 -41.39
N ARG A 7 42.79 -44.31 -40.30
CA ARG A 7 41.87 -45.45 -40.18
C ARG A 7 40.48 -44.99 -40.64
N LEU A 8 39.92 -45.75 -41.57
CA LEU A 8 38.59 -45.52 -42.07
C LEU A 8 37.59 -46.27 -41.18
N GLU A 9 36.49 -45.61 -40.89
CA GLU A 9 35.35 -46.16 -40.18
C GLU A 9 34.32 -46.73 -41.18
N PRO A 10 33.45 -47.67 -40.77
CA PRO A 10 32.50 -48.29 -41.70
C PRO A 10 31.50 -47.33 -42.35
N ASP A 11 31.30 -46.14 -41.77
CA ASP A 11 30.40 -45.11 -42.30
C ASP A 11 31.13 -44.06 -43.17
N ASP A 12 32.45 -44.20 -43.38
CA ASP A 12 33.24 -43.25 -44.17
C ASP A 12 32.92 -43.37 -45.68
N ASP A 13 32.47 -42.25 -46.27
CA ASP A 13 32.30 -42.11 -47.71
C ASP A 13 33.47 -41.35 -48.38
N VAL A 14 33.41 -41.17 -49.71
CA VAL A 14 34.45 -40.48 -50.48
C VAL A 14 34.69 -39.05 -49.99
N VAL A 15 33.64 -38.36 -49.53
CA VAL A 15 33.72 -36.98 -49.06
C VAL A 15 34.47 -36.93 -47.74
N SER A 16 34.12 -37.80 -46.79
CA SER A 16 34.77 -37.95 -45.50
C SER A 16 36.25 -38.31 -45.64
N VAL A 17 36.59 -39.26 -46.52
CA VAL A 17 37.99 -39.63 -46.76
C VAL A 17 38.79 -38.49 -47.40
N ARG A 18 38.18 -37.72 -48.32
CA ARG A 18 38.85 -36.56 -48.93
C ARG A 18 39.08 -35.43 -47.92
N ASP A 19 38.15 -35.21 -47.00
CA ASP A 19 38.35 -34.25 -45.92
C ASP A 19 39.49 -34.72 -45.00
N LYS A 20 39.46 -35.98 -44.53
CA LYS A 20 40.54 -36.59 -43.73
C LYS A 20 41.91 -36.49 -44.42
N LEU A 21 41.97 -36.68 -45.74
CA LEU A 21 43.19 -36.47 -46.55
C LEU A 21 43.60 -34.99 -46.65
N GLY A 22 42.66 -34.06 -46.57
CA GLY A 22 42.91 -32.62 -46.57
C GLY A 22 43.77 -32.15 -45.38
N TRP A 23 43.66 -32.83 -44.24
CA TRP A 23 44.39 -32.53 -43.00
C TRP A 23 45.80 -33.16 -42.95
N VAL A 24 46.18 -33.95 -43.95
CA VAL A 24 47.46 -34.69 -43.95
C VAL A 24 48.62 -33.80 -44.36
N ARG A 25 49.68 -33.81 -43.54
CA ARG A 25 50.95 -33.09 -43.81
C ARG A 25 52.11 -34.02 -44.21
N ALA A 26 51.92 -35.33 -44.10
CA ALA A 26 52.93 -36.32 -44.43
C ALA A 26 53.03 -36.58 -45.95
N ARG A 27 54.24 -36.90 -46.43
CA ARG A 27 54.47 -37.28 -47.84
C ARG A 27 53.97 -38.69 -48.16
N ARG A 28 53.69 -39.51 -47.15
CA ARG A 28 53.19 -40.89 -47.28
C ARG A 28 51.94 -41.06 -46.42
N VAL A 29 50.86 -41.53 -47.05
CA VAL A 29 49.57 -41.74 -46.39
C VAL A 29 49.14 -43.19 -46.57
N LEU A 30 48.81 -43.83 -45.45
CA LEU A 30 48.19 -45.14 -45.43
C LEU A 30 46.73 -45.00 -45.05
N LEU A 31 45.84 -45.45 -45.94
CA LEU A 31 44.41 -45.60 -45.64
C LEU A 31 44.17 -47.04 -45.18
N VAL A 32 43.74 -47.20 -43.93
CA VAL A 32 43.39 -48.51 -43.36
C VAL A 32 41.90 -48.69 -43.46
N PHE A 33 41.47 -49.65 -44.26
CA PHE A 33 40.07 -50.01 -44.42
C PHE A 33 39.62 -50.86 -43.22
N PRO A 34 38.34 -50.81 -42.85
CA PRO A 34 37.77 -51.72 -41.88
C PRO A 34 37.84 -53.16 -42.42
N ASP A 35 38.23 -54.10 -41.56
CA ASP A 35 38.37 -55.53 -41.89
C ASP A 35 37.02 -56.30 -41.75
N ASP A 36 35.88 -55.60 -41.58
CA ASP A 36 34.55 -56.22 -41.41
C ASP A 36 33.89 -56.52 -42.77
N PRO A 37 33.69 -57.80 -43.14
CA PRO A 37 33.08 -58.18 -44.42
C PRO A 37 31.58 -57.81 -44.51
N ARG A 38 30.92 -57.40 -43.42
CA ARG A 38 29.51 -57.00 -43.45
C ARG A 38 29.28 -55.56 -43.90
N GLN A 39 30.30 -54.71 -43.89
CA GLN A 39 30.18 -53.28 -44.20
C GLN A 39 31.32 -52.83 -45.13
N PRO A 40 31.31 -53.23 -46.42
CA PRO A 40 32.34 -52.82 -47.35
C PRO A 40 32.17 -51.35 -47.76
N ILE A 41 33.26 -50.59 -47.66
CA ILE A 41 33.30 -49.17 -48.05
C ILE A 41 34.13 -48.97 -49.32
N LEU A 42 33.77 -47.94 -50.11
CA LEU A 42 34.54 -47.45 -51.27
C LEU A 42 34.87 -48.51 -52.33
N GLN A 43 33.96 -49.47 -52.56
CA GLN A 43 34.10 -50.52 -53.58
C GLN A 43 34.00 -50.01 -55.02
N ARG A 44 33.50 -48.78 -55.25
CA ARG A 44 33.39 -48.26 -56.62
C ARG A 44 34.74 -47.76 -57.09
N LYS A 45 35.14 -48.14 -58.31
CA LYS A 45 36.38 -47.63 -58.95
C LYS A 45 36.48 -46.10 -58.98
N LEU A 46 35.35 -45.39 -59.13
CA LEU A 46 35.30 -43.93 -59.11
C LEU A 46 35.74 -43.33 -57.76
N ASP A 47 35.39 -44.00 -56.66
CA ASP A 47 35.69 -43.55 -55.30
C ASP A 47 37.20 -43.54 -55.06
N LEU A 48 37.88 -44.62 -55.46
CA LEU A 48 39.33 -44.73 -55.41
C LEU A 48 40.04 -43.73 -56.34
N VAL A 49 39.48 -43.44 -57.52
CA VAL A 49 40.01 -42.39 -58.41
C VAL A 49 39.96 -41.01 -57.75
N LEU A 50 38.85 -40.68 -57.09
CA LEU A 50 38.67 -39.39 -56.43
C LEU A 50 39.64 -39.22 -55.26
N ILE A 51 39.84 -40.29 -54.48
CA ILE A 51 40.82 -40.35 -53.38
C ILE A 51 42.26 -40.22 -53.92
N GLN A 52 42.61 -40.97 -54.96
CA GLN A 52 43.93 -40.90 -55.60
C GLN A 52 44.22 -39.50 -56.15
N ARG A 53 43.21 -38.83 -56.73
CA ARG A 53 43.34 -37.45 -57.25
C ARG A 53 43.61 -36.46 -56.12
N GLU A 54 42.91 -36.58 -54.98
CA GLU A 54 43.13 -35.71 -53.82
C GLU A 54 44.52 -35.92 -53.21
N ALA A 55 44.96 -37.18 -53.06
CA ALA A 55 46.32 -37.50 -52.60
C ALA A 55 47.40 -36.96 -53.57
N THR A 56 47.18 -37.09 -54.88
CA THR A 56 48.09 -36.56 -55.91
C THR A 56 48.17 -35.04 -55.86
N ARG A 57 47.04 -34.34 -55.67
CA ARG A 57 46.99 -32.88 -55.51
C ARG A 57 47.84 -32.39 -54.35
N ARG A 58 47.91 -33.18 -53.26
CA ARG A 58 48.73 -32.90 -52.08
C ARG A 58 50.18 -33.38 -52.19
N ARG A 59 50.59 -33.95 -53.33
CA ARG A 59 51.90 -34.57 -53.56
C ARG A 59 52.24 -35.66 -52.54
N ALA A 60 51.21 -36.35 -52.03
CA ALA A 60 51.37 -37.45 -51.09
C ALA A 60 51.29 -38.79 -51.83
N GLN A 61 52.16 -39.73 -51.46
CA GLN A 61 52.10 -41.12 -51.92
C GLN A 61 51.00 -41.84 -51.13
N LEU A 62 50.10 -42.52 -51.84
CA LEU A 62 48.95 -43.22 -51.27
C LEU A 62 49.18 -44.73 -51.31
N ALA A 63 48.96 -45.40 -50.18
CA ALA A 63 48.87 -46.85 -50.08
C ALA A 63 47.61 -47.24 -49.30
N LEU A 64 47.00 -48.37 -49.68
CA LEU A 64 45.80 -48.89 -49.04
C LEU A 64 46.16 -50.13 -48.21
N ILE A 65 45.54 -50.26 -47.04
CA ILE A 65 45.54 -51.49 -46.24
C ILE A 65 44.13 -52.04 -46.24
N THR A 66 43.91 -53.11 -46.99
CA THR A 66 42.60 -53.75 -47.13
C THR A 66 42.76 -55.25 -47.37
N ARG A 67 41.75 -56.01 -46.96
CA ARG A 67 41.59 -57.44 -47.29
C ARG A 67 40.47 -57.67 -48.31
N ASP A 68 39.74 -56.63 -48.71
CA ASP A 68 38.64 -56.73 -49.67
C ASP A 68 39.21 -56.97 -51.09
N PRO A 69 38.82 -58.08 -51.77
CA PRO A 69 39.29 -58.40 -53.10
C PRO A 69 38.87 -57.35 -54.16
N ILE A 70 37.70 -56.74 -54.04
CA ILE A 70 37.16 -55.77 -55.03
C ILE A 70 37.96 -54.47 -54.97
N VAL A 71 38.20 -53.96 -53.75
CA VAL A 71 39.00 -52.74 -53.55
C VAL A 71 40.45 -52.98 -54.00
N THR A 72 41.00 -54.16 -53.73
CA THR A 72 42.36 -54.53 -54.16
C THR A 72 42.48 -54.58 -55.69
N GLU A 73 41.48 -55.15 -56.38
CA GLU A 73 41.43 -55.20 -57.84
C GLU A 73 41.42 -53.79 -58.45
N HIS A 74 40.48 -52.94 -58.02
CA HIS A 74 40.38 -51.58 -58.53
C HIS A 74 41.61 -50.72 -58.20
N ALA A 75 42.19 -50.89 -57.01
CA ALA A 75 43.42 -50.21 -56.64
C ALA A 75 44.61 -50.66 -57.50
N HIS A 76 44.70 -51.95 -57.84
CA HIS A 76 45.71 -52.47 -58.74
C HIS A 76 45.55 -51.91 -60.17
N GLU A 77 44.31 -51.84 -60.67
CA GLU A 77 44.02 -51.19 -61.96
C GLU A 77 44.40 -49.71 -62.01
N LEU A 78 44.35 -49.02 -60.86
CA LEU A 78 44.72 -47.60 -60.72
C LEU A 78 46.20 -47.39 -60.38
N GLY A 79 46.98 -48.47 -60.21
CA GLY A 79 48.39 -48.41 -59.83
C GLY A 79 48.64 -47.88 -58.43
N ILE A 80 47.74 -48.20 -57.48
CA ILE A 80 47.85 -47.88 -56.05
C ILE A 80 48.36 -49.12 -55.30
N ALA A 81 49.40 -48.95 -54.48
CA ALA A 81 49.96 -50.05 -53.69
C ALA A 81 48.99 -50.50 -52.58
N CYS A 82 48.71 -51.81 -52.52
CA CYS A 82 47.84 -52.43 -51.51
C CYS A 82 48.61 -53.41 -50.62
N PHE A 83 48.35 -53.37 -49.32
CA PHE A 83 48.99 -54.22 -48.32
C PHE A 83 47.96 -54.86 -47.38
N ARG A 84 48.28 -56.01 -46.80
CA ARG A 84 47.38 -56.67 -45.81
C ARG A 84 47.58 -56.16 -44.38
N THR A 85 48.75 -55.60 -44.09
CA THR A 85 49.11 -55.09 -42.75
C THR A 85 50.00 -53.84 -42.87
N VAL A 86 50.03 -53.02 -41.80
CA VAL A 86 50.85 -51.81 -41.73
C VAL A 86 52.34 -52.14 -41.79
N GLU A 87 52.77 -53.25 -41.19
CA GLU A 87 54.18 -53.66 -41.20
C GLU A 87 54.64 -54.09 -42.60
N ALA A 88 53.75 -54.71 -43.38
CA ALA A 88 54.06 -55.13 -44.76
C ALA A 88 54.29 -53.92 -45.69
N SER A 89 53.63 -52.79 -45.43
CA SER A 89 53.79 -51.58 -46.24
C SER A 89 55.16 -50.92 -46.07
N ARG A 90 55.85 -51.16 -44.94
CA ARG A 90 57.19 -50.62 -44.67
C ARG A 90 58.31 -51.41 -45.35
N LYS A 91 58.07 -52.67 -45.69
CA LYS A 91 59.09 -53.59 -46.27
C LYS A 91 59.17 -53.54 -47.80
N ARG A 92 58.16 -52.97 -48.48
CA ARG A 92 58.05 -52.96 -49.95
C ARG A 92 57.99 -51.53 -50.48
N TYR A 93 58.54 -51.29 -51.67
CA TYR A 93 58.52 -49.97 -52.29
C TYR A 93 57.10 -49.59 -52.76
N TRP A 94 56.69 -48.34 -52.54
CA TRP A 94 55.37 -47.85 -52.96
C TRP A 94 55.46 -47.36 -54.39
N GLU A 95 55.09 -48.21 -55.35
CA GLU A 95 54.89 -47.78 -56.73
C GLU A 95 53.57 -47.01 -56.81
N THR A 96 53.65 -45.68 -56.88
CA THR A 96 52.47 -44.84 -57.13
C THR A 96 52.53 -44.36 -58.58
N GLN A 97 51.74 -44.97 -59.46
CA GLN A 97 51.53 -44.40 -60.79
C GLN A 97 50.57 -43.21 -60.68
N ARG A 98 50.83 -42.12 -61.42
CA ARG A 98 49.88 -41.00 -61.52
C ARG A 98 48.57 -41.53 -62.13
N ALA A 99 47.43 -41.18 -61.53
CA ALA A 99 46.10 -41.57 -61.99
C ALA A 99 45.92 -41.31 -63.49
N ARG A 100 46.13 -42.33 -64.31
CA ARG A 100 45.79 -42.32 -65.74
C ARG A 100 44.46 -43.03 -65.85
N LEU A 101 43.38 -42.26 -65.91
CA LEU A 101 42.08 -42.80 -66.26
C LEU A 101 42.16 -43.21 -67.73
N ILE A 102 42.49 -44.47 -67.99
CA ILE A 102 42.40 -45.06 -69.33
C ILE A 102 40.91 -45.18 -69.64
N ILE A 103 40.34 -44.11 -70.15
CA ILE A 103 39.07 -44.20 -70.86
C ILE A 103 39.40 -45.02 -72.09
N GLN A 104 39.00 -46.30 -72.10
CA GLN A 104 38.92 -47.05 -73.35
C GLN A 104 37.97 -46.26 -74.26
N ARG A 105 38.53 -45.40 -75.11
CA ARG A 105 37.81 -44.75 -76.20
C ARG A 105 37.18 -45.90 -76.97
N ARG A 106 35.86 -46.05 -76.84
CA ARG A 106 35.04 -46.92 -77.67
C ARG A 106 35.56 -46.79 -79.10
N ARG A 107 36.12 -47.88 -79.62
CA ARG A 107 36.36 -48.04 -81.05
C ARG A 107 35.06 -47.68 -81.75
N ARG A 108 35.06 -46.60 -82.52
CA ARG A 108 33.96 -46.30 -83.45
C ARG A 108 33.79 -47.54 -84.34
N PRO A 109 32.62 -48.20 -84.36
CA PRO A 109 32.33 -49.17 -85.41
C PRO A 109 32.28 -48.40 -86.72
N ARG A 110 33.09 -48.82 -87.69
CA ARG A 110 32.98 -48.38 -89.09
C ARG A 110 31.86 -49.20 -89.73
N SER A 111 30.67 -48.64 -89.74
CA SER A 111 29.57 -48.78 -90.72
C SER A 111 28.27 -48.43 -90.01
N ILE A 112 27.56 -47.43 -90.53
CA ILE A 112 26.21 -47.11 -90.06
C ILE A 112 25.28 -47.98 -90.90
N ASP A 113 24.66 -48.99 -90.27
CA ASP A 113 23.59 -49.76 -90.88
C ASP A 113 22.33 -48.90 -90.96
N VAL A 114 21.86 -48.68 -92.19
CA VAL A 114 20.77 -47.76 -92.52
C VAL A 114 19.41 -48.23 -91.95
N GLU A 115 19.26 -49.51 -91.62
CA GLU A 115 18.03 -50.07 -91.02
C GLU A 115 17.82 -49.71 -89.54
N LEU A 116 18.88 -49.44 -88.78
CA LEU A 116 18.75 -49.10 -87.35
C LEU A 116 18.32 -47.64 -87.11
N VAL A 117 18.34 -46.79 -88.15
CA VAL A 117 17.91 -45.39 -88.08
C VAL A 117 16.37 -45.27 -88.12
N GLU A 118 15.68 -46.22 -88.77
CA GLU A 118 14.20 -46.21 -88.86
C GLU A 118 13.50 -46.76 -87.60
N ALA A 119 14.18 -47.59 -86.80
CA ALA A 119 13.62 -48.13 -85.56
C ALA A 119 13.78 -47.18 -84.34
N GLY A 120 14.78 -46.29 -84.36
CA GLY A 120 15.05 -45.34 -83.27
C GLY A 120 14.18 -44.06 -83.29
N THR A 121 13.50 -43.77 -84.40
CA THR A 121 12.71 -42.53 -84.57
C THR A 121 11.30 -42.62 -83.97
N ARG A 122 10.84 -43.80 -83.53
CA ARG A 122 9.48 -44.01 -83.01
C ARG A 122 9.35 -43.92 -81.49
N LEU A 123 10.43 -43.65 -80.76
CA LEU A 123 10.45 -43.56 -79.29
C LEU A 123 10.92 -42.20 -78.76
N GLN A 124 10.67 -41.12 -79.50
CA GLN A 124 10.76 -39.76 -78.96
C GLN A 124 9.35 -39.21 -78.80
N ALA A 125 8.84 -39.24 -77.57
CA ALA A 125 7.63 -38.53 -77.21
C ALA A 125 7.82 -37.04 -77.55
N PRO A 126 6.85 -36.39 -78.21
CA PRO A 126 6.97 -34.99 -78.57
C PRO A 126 6.88 -34.17 -77.29
N SER A 127 8.02 -33.68 -76.79
CA SER A 127 8.02 -32.54 -75.88
C SER A 127 7.33 -31.39 -76.62
N PRO A 128 6.21 -30.83 -76.13
CA PRO A 128 5.52 -29.78 -76.84
C PRO A 128 6.47 -28.59 -76.94
N SER A 129 7.02 -28.38 -78.13
CA SER A 129 7.80 -27.19 -78.46
C SER A 129 6.82 -26.04 -78.54
N LEU A 130 6.47 -25.45 -77.40
CA LEU A 130 5.85 -24.13 -77.34
C LEU A 130 6.68 -23.22 -78.24
N SER A 131 6.03 -22.56 -79.21
CA SER A 131 6.67 -21.60 -80.09
C SER A 131 7.43 -20.55 -79.26
N PRO A 132 8.51 -19.94 -79.77
CA PRO A 132 9.23 -18.89 -79.05
C PRO A 132 8.31 -17.74 -78.61
N GLU A 133 7.19 -17.51 -79.30
CA GLU A 133 6.14 -16.55 -78.93
C GLU A 133 5.25 -17.04 -77.78
N ALA A 134 4.85 -18.32 -77.76
CA ALA A 134 4.08 -18.91 -76.67
C ALA A 134 4.87 -18.96 -75.35
N ARG A 135 6.20 -19.19 -75.42
CA ARG A 135 7.09 -19.09 -74.24
C ARG A 135 7.20 -17.66 -73.70
N LYS A 136 7.25 -16.65 -74.59
CA LYS A 136 7.22 -15.23 -74.18
C LYS A 136 5.88 -14.86 -73.55
N ALA A 137 4.76 -15.29 -74.12
CA ALA A 137 3.43 -15.06 -73.56
C ALA A 137 3.25 -15.71 -72.18
N LEU A 138 3.70 -16.96 -72.02
CA LEU A 138 3.67 -17.65 -70.73
C LEU A 138 4.59 -16.99 -69.70
N ALA A 139 5.79 -16.53 -70.10
CA ALA A 139 6.69 -15.80 -69.21
C ALA A 139 6.10 -14.45 -68.76
N ILE A 140 5.43 -13.72 -69.66
CA ILE A 140 4.72 -12.47 -69.33
C ILE A 140 3.55 -12.75 -68.39
N ALA A 141 2.79 -13.84 -68.61
CA ALA A 141 1.70 -14.22 -67.73
C ALA A 141 2.20 -14.59 -66.32
N ILE A 142 3.27 -15.40 -66.22
CA ILE A 142 3.89 -15.76 -64.93
C ILE A 142 4.46 -14.52 -64.23
N PHE A 143 5.11 -13.62 -64.97
CA PHE A 143 5.59 -12.36 -64.43
C PHE A 143 4.44 -11.48 -63.94
N GLY A 144 3.34 -11.40 -64.68
CA GLY A 144 2.13 -10.69 -64.27
C GLY A 144 1.50 -11.26 -63.00
N VAL A 145 1.43 -12.59 -62.88
CA VAL A 145 0.95 -13.25 -61.65
C VAL A 145 1.90 -13.00 -60.48
N ALA A 146 3.21 -13.12 -60.68
CA ALA A 146 4.20 -12.86 -59.64
C ALA A 146 4.15 -11.38 -59.18
N LEU A 147 3.99 -10.45 -60.11
CA LEU A 147 3.84 -9.02 -59.81
C LEU A 147 2.52 -8.73 -59.09
N ALA A 148 1.43 -9.39 -59.49
CA ALA A 148 0.14 -9.26 -58.81
C ALA A 148 0.21 -9.79 -57.37
N VAL A 149 0.85 -10.94 -57.13
CA VAL A 149 1.08 -11.49 -55.79
C VAL A 149 1.98 -10.56 -54.95
N LEU A 150 3.04 -10.01 -55.54
CA LEU A 150 3.91 -9.04 -54.87
C LEU A 150 3.14 -7.79 -54.47
N LEU A 151 2.37 -7.20 -55.40
CA LEU A 151 1.53 -6.04 -55.14
C LEU A 151 0.47 -6.34 -54.07
N LEU A 152 -0.17 -7.51 -54.13
CA LEU A 152 -1.15 -7.94 -53.12
C LEU A 152 -0.50 -8.07 -51.72
N GLY A 153 0.73 -8.59 -51.67
CA GLY A 153 1.53 -8.66 -50.44
C GLY A 153 1.88 -7.28 -49.88
N VAL A 154 2.31 -6.35 -50.74
CA VAL A 154 2.58 -4.94 -50.36
C VAL A 154 1.32 -4.27 -49.81
N ILE A 155 0.18 -4.42 -50.50
CA ILE A 155 -1.14 -3.91 -50.09
C ILE A 155 -1.57 -4.48 -48.72
N ALA A 156 -1.20 -5.73 -48.41
CA ALA A 156 -1.56 -6.37 -47.15
C ALA A 156 -0.64 -6.01 -45.96
N ILE A 157 0.65 -5.71 -46.21
CA ILE A 157 1.68 -5.59 -45.16
C ILE A 157 2.03 -4.13 -44.82
N VAL A 158 1.93 -3.23 -45.81
CA VAL A 158 2.38 -1.83 -45.68
C VAL A 158 1.45 -0.95 -44.83
N PRO A 159 0.11 -1.03 -44.94
CA PRO A 159 -0.75 -0.13 -44.20
C PRO A 159 -0.63 -0.31 -42.69
N GLY A 160 -0.46 0.80 -41.96
CA GLY A 160 -0.55 0.90 -40.51
C GLY A 160 -1.73 1.79 -40.11
N ALA A 161 -2.28 1.59 -38.91
CA ALA A 161 -3.29 2.47 -38.35
C ALA A 161 -3.13 2.62 -36.84
N THR A 162 -3.33 3.84 -36.35
CA THR A 162 -3.40 4.16 -34.93
C THR A 162 -4.83 4.58 -34.61
N VAL A 163 -5.44 3.93 -33.63
CA VAL A 163 -6.81 4.19 -33.18
C VAL A 163 -6.74 4.87 -31.83
N TYR A 164 -7.22 6.11 -31.75
CA TYR A 164 -7.32 6.84 -30.49
C TYR A 164 -8.75 6.74 -29.95
N LEU A 165 -8.86 6.30 -28.70
CA LEU A 165 -10.13 6.10 -28.00
C LEU A 165 -10.14 6.88 -26.70
N THR A 166 -11.18 7.71 -26.51
CA THR A 166 -11.43 8.44 -25.28
C THR A 166 -12.66 7.86 -24.59
N PRO A 167 -12.51 6.91 -23.65
CA PRO A 167 -13.65 6.32 -22.96
C PRO A 167 -14.37 7.35 -22.10
N ALA A 168 -15.70 7.28 -22.05
CA ALA A 168 -16.50 8.11 -21.18
C ALA A 168 -16.14 7.86 -19.71
N ALA A 169 -15.84 8.93 -18.97
CA ALA A 169 -15.58 8.89 -17.55
C ALA A 169 -16.86 9.20 -16.76
N ASN A 170 -17.26 8.28 -15.89
CA ASN A 170 -18.34 8.50 -14.94
C ASN A 170 -17.76 8.51 -13.53
N GLN A 171 -18.20 9.45 -12.70
CA GLN A 171 -17.81 9.47 -11.30
C GLN A 171 -18.68 8.48 -10.51
N VAL A 172 -18.04 7.58 -9.77
CA VAL A 172 -18.70 6.67 -8.83
C VAL A 172 -18.29 7.05 -7.43
N SER A 173 -19.27 7.16 -6.54
CA SER A 173 -19.05 7.37 -5.11
C SER A 173 -19.69 6.27 -4.28
N VAL A 174 -18.99 5.86 -3.23
CA VAL A 174 -19.44 4.87 -2.25
C VAL A 174 -19.28 5.48 -0.86
N THR A 175 -20.29 5.27 -0.03
CA THR A 175 -20.26 5.63 1.39
C THR A 175 -20.45 4.36 2.19
N THR A 176 -19.49 4.03 3.04
CA THR A 176 -19.47 2.80 3.83
C THR A 176 -19.21 3.15 5.29
N THR A 177 -19.96 2.52 6.20
CA THR A 177 -19.67 2.55 7.63
C THR A 177 -18.65 1.46 7.94
N ILE A 178 -17.52 1.86 8.53
CA ILE A 178 -16.40 0.98 8.88
C ILE A 178 -16.37 0.85 10.40
N THR A 179 -16.15 -0.37 10.88
CA THR A 179 -15.98 -0.66 12.30
C THR A 179 -14.50 -0.91 12.59
N ALA A 180 -13.88 -0.08 13.42
CA ALA A 180 -12.54 -0.28 13.92
C ALA A 180 -12.61 -0.96 15.29
N ASP A 181 -12.01 -2.14 15.42
CA ASP A 181 -12.08 -2.99 16.60
C ASP A 181 -10.67 -3.30 17.15
N PRO A 182 -10.35 -2.92 18.39
CA PRO A 182 -9.06 -3.24 18.99
C PRO A 182 -8.82 -4.74 19.26
N GLU A 183 -9.88 -5.56 19.33
CA GLU A 183 -9.76 -7.01 19.50
C GLU A 183 -9.54 -7.74 18.16
N ALA A 184 -9.83 -7.08 17.03
CA ALA A 184 -9.59 -7.64 15.71
C ALA A 184 -8.09 -7.64 15.37
N SER A 185 -7.60 -8.73 14.78
CA SER A 185 -6.20 -8.85 14.35
C SER A 185 -6.01 -8.70 12.83
N GLU A 186 -7.09 -8.87 12.05
CA GLU A 186 -7.05 -8.83 10.58
C GLU A 186 -8.23 -8.02 10.03
N VAL A 187 -8.06 -7.51 8.81
CA VAL A 187 -9.13 -6.78 8.10
C VAL A 187 -10.14 -7.78 7.54
N ASP A 188 -11.42 -7.61 7.89
CA ASP A 188 -12.54 -8.34 7.29
C ASP A 188 -13.31 -7.40 6.36
N LEU A 189 -13.08 -7.58 5.05
CA LEU A 189 -13.69 -6.80 3.99
C LEU A 189 -15.20 -7.03 3.86
N THR A 190 -15.71 -8.19 4.29
CA THR A 190 -17.14 -8.52 4.18
C THR A 190 -17.94 -7.81 5.26
N ARG A 191 -17.36 -7.68 6.45
CA ARG A 191 -17.99 -7.01 7.60
C ARG A 191 -17.58 -5.54 7.74
N SER A 192 -16.74 -5.03 6.85
CA SER A 192 -16.12 -3.71 6.96
C SER A 192 -15.45 -3.49 8.32
N LEU A 193 -14.77 -4.52 8.82
CA LEU A 193 -14.09 -4.52 10.11
C LEU A 193 -12.59 -4.35 9.90
N ILE A 194 -11.98 -3.42 10.64
CA ILE A 194 -10.53 -3.18 10.61
C ILE A 194 -9.95 -3.29 12.04
N PRO A 195 -8.71 -3.79 12.18
CA PRO A 195 -8.02 -3.78 13.47
C PRO A 195 -7.73 -2.35 13.90
N ALA A 196 -7.81 -2.12 15.21
CA ALA A 196 -7.47 -0.85 15.84
C ALA A 196 -6.49 -1.05 16.99
N ARG A 197 -5.92 0.04 17.50
CA ARG A 197 -4.97 -0.01 18.62
C ARG A 197 -5.42 0.91 19.74
N LEU A 198 -5.41 0.39 20.96
CA LEU A 198 -5.60 1.24 22.14
C LEU A 198 -4.29 1.93 22.49
N ILE A 199 -4.36 3.24 22.63
CA ILE A 199 -3.27 4.08 23.11
C ILE A 199 -3.75 4.89 24.30
N GLY A 200 -2.84 5.22 25.21
CA GLY A 200 -3.17 5.97 26.41
C GLY A 200 -2.03 6.87 26.86
N VAL A 201 -2.39 8.03 27.39
CA VAL A 201 -1.47 9.00 27.97
C VAL A 201 -2.02 9.51 29.29
N THR A 202 -1.14 9.73 30.26
CA THR A 202 -1.51 10.39 31.51
C THR A 202 -1.27 11.88 31.36
N VAL A 203 -2.34 12.67 31.49
CA VAL A 203 -2.32 14.13 31.38
C VAL A 203 -2.81 14.78 32.66
N GLU A 204 -2.39 16.03 32.86
CA GLU A 204 -2.82 16.87 33.97
C GLU A 204 -3.44 18.16 33.43
N ALA A 205 -4.54 18.61 34.04
CA ALA A 205 -5.20 19.86 33.73
C ALA A 205 -5.73 20.52 35.00
N ALA A 206 -5.84 21.85 34.95
CA ALA A 206 -6.37 22.63 36.04
C ALA A 206 -7.25 23.76 35.49
N ALA A 207 -8.35 24.04 36.19
CA ALA A 207 -9.25 25.14 35.87
C ALA A 207 -9.63 25.90 37.14
N THR A 208 -9.96 27.18 36.96
CA THR A 208 -10.44 28.08 38.01
C THR A 208 -11.72 28.75 37.52
N VAL A 209 -12.70 28.91 38.41
CA VAL A 209 -13.96 29.62 38.15
C VAL A 209 -14.30 30.55 39.31
N ASP A 210 -15.02 31.63 39.02
CA ASP A 210 -15.61 32.50 40.03
C ASP A 210 -16.75 31.77 40.75
N THR A 211 -16.83 31.90 42.07
CA THR A 211 -17.86 31.26 42.88
C THR A 211 -19.24 31.89 42.69
N THR A 212 -20.27 31.07 42.53
CA THR A 212 -21.66 31.54 42.35
C THR A 212 -22.49 31.45 43.61
N GLY A 213 -22.08 30.63 44.58
CA GLY A 213 -22.78 30.47 45.84
C GLY A 213 -22.65 31.70 46.73
N THR A 214 -23.58 31.83 47.67
CA THR A 214 -23.52 32.84 48.72
C THR A 214 -23.71 32.20 50.08
N THR A 215 -23.03 32.76 51.08
CA THR A 215 -23.17 32.35 52.48
C THR A 215 -23.24 33.58 53.37
N GLN A 216 -23.95 33.46 54.49
CA GLN A 216 -24.10 34.52 55.47
C GLN A 216 -22.86 34.49 56.39
N GLN A 217 -22.04 35.53 56.33
CA GLN A 217 -20.91 35.71 57.23
C GLN A 217 -21.29 36.72 58.33
N PRO A 218 -21.13 36.37 59.62
CA PRO A 218 -21.32 37.31 60.71
C PRO A 218 -20.42 38.55 60.56
N SER A 219 -21.02 39.74 60.59
CA SER A 219 -20.33 41.01 60.32
C SER A 219 -20.28 41.92 61.55
N GLU A 220 -21.44 42.20 62.13
CA GLU A 220 -21.59 43.14 63.26
C GLU A 220 -21.85 42.41 64.57
N LYS A 221 -21.40 43.02 65.67
CA LYS A 221 -21.59 42.50 67.03
C LYS A 221 -22.80 43.15 67.66
N ALA A 222 -23.61 42.34 68.34
CA ALA A 222 -24.73 42.87 69.10
C ALA A 222 -24.25 43.67 70.32
N GLN A 223 -24.86 44.82 70.53
CA GLN A 223 -24.62 45.72 71.65
C GLN A 223 -25.89 45.87 72.49
N GLY A 224 -25.70 46.26 73.75
CA GLY A 224 -26.80 46.60 74.66
C GLY A 224 -26.27 46.99 76.03
N THR A 225 -27.14 46.89 77.03
CA THR A 225 -26.81 47.29 78.40
C THR A 225 -27.07 46.13 79.35
N ALA A 226 -26.09 45.83 80.19
CA ALA A 226 -26.22 44.90 81.32
C ALA A 226 -26.46 45.67 82.61
N LEU A 227 -27.48 45.26 83.35
CA LEU A 227 -27.76 45.71 84.70
C LEU A 227 -27.11 44.72 85.68
N PHE A 228 -26.13 45.20 86.43
CA PHE A 228 -25.53 44.43 87.51
C PHE A 228 -26.19 44.78 88.84
N THR A 229 -26.41 43.79 89.68
CA THR A 229 -26.98 43.96 91.03
C THR A 229 -26.00 43.43 92.07
N ASN A 230 -25.70 44.23 93.10
CA ASN A 230 -24.80 43.83 94.16
C ASN A 230 -25.47 42.81 95.11
N LEU A 231 -24.81 41.68 95.37
CA LEU A 231 -25.31 40.63 96.27
C LEU A 231 -24.64 40.67 97.65
N ILE A 232 -23.63 41.53 97.84
CA ILE A 232 -22.87 41.66 99.08
C ILE A 232 -22.94 43.10 99.61
N PRO A 233 -22.70 43.33 100.91
CA PRO A 233 -22.71 44.68 101.48
C PRO A 233 -21.44 45.49 101.17
N ASP A 234 -20.43 44.89 100.54
CA ASP A 234 -19.19 45.58 100.18
C ASP A 234 -19.28 46.19 98.77
N GLN A 235 -18.50 47.26 98.53
CA GLN A 235 -18.34 47.84 97.21
C GLN A 235 -17.68 46.84 96.25
N VAL A 236 -18.19 46.75 95.02
CA VAL A 236 -17.65 45.87 93.97
C VAL A 236 -17.33 46.70 92.73
N THR A 237 -16.11 46.57 92.22
CA THR A 237 -15.73 47.14 90.93
C THR A 237 -15.84 46.06 89.86
N ILE A 238 -16.55 46.38 88.78
CA ILE A 238 -16.69 45.58 87.56
C ILE A 238 -15.76 46.21 86.53
N PRO A 239 -14.60 45.59 86.23
CA PRO A 239 -13.72 46.11 85.19
C PRO A 239 -14.35 45.91 83.81
N ALA A 240 -13.99 46.78 82.87
CA ALA A 240 -14.14 46.55 81.44
C ALA A 240 -13.41 45.24 81.08
N GLY A 241 -13.97 44.47 80.16
CA GLY A 241 -13.48 43.12 79.86
C GLY A 241 -14.12 42.00 80.70
N THR A 242 -15.03 42.31 81.62
CA THR A 242 -15.76 41.27 82.37
C THR A 242 -16.69 40.52 81.44
N VAL A 243 -16.56 39.19 81.39
CA VAL A 243 -17.36 38.33 80.52
C VAL A 243 -18.65 37.92 81.23
N ILE A 244 -19.78 38.09 80.56
CA ILE A 244 -21.10 37.64 80.99
C ILE A 244 -21.72 36.76 79.92
N ARG A 245 -22.62 35.87 80.30
CA ARG A 245 -23.19 34.89 79.37
C ARG A 245 -24.64 34.55 79.68
N THR A 246 -25.25 33.87 78.71
CA THR A 246 -26.54 33.20 78.87
C THR A 246 -26.35 31.81 79.52
N SER A 247 -27.43 31.34 80.16
CA SER A 247 -27.52 29.99 80.75
C SER A 247 -27.96 28.91 79.75
N ALA A 248 -27.98 29.22 78.45
CA ALA A 248 -28.36 28.27 77.40
C ALA A 248 -27.31 27.17 77.18
N SER A 249 -27.70 26.09 76.49
CA SER A 249 -26.81 24.97 76.14
C SER A 249 -25.65 25.39 75.23
N ARG A 250 -25.86 26.38 74.35
CA ARG A 250 -24.82 27.14 73.66
C ARG A 250 -24.80 28.56 74.24
N PRO A 251 -23.89 28.89 75.16
CA PRO A 251 -23.89 30.18 75.82
C PRO A 251 -23.34 31.26 74.90
N VAL A 252 -24.19 32.23 74.55
CA VAL A 252 -23.74 33.49 73.94
C VAL A 252 -23.04 34.34 75.01
N ARG A 253 -21.83 34.83 74.68
CA ARG A 253 -20.97 35.61 75.59
C ARG A 253 -20.93 37.08 75.18
N PHE A 254 -20.89 37.94 76.19
CA PHE A 254 -20.75 39.39 76.07
C PHE A 254 -19.62 39.86 76.97
N VAL A 255 -19.06 41.01 76.64
CA VAL A 255 -17.99 41.66 77.39
C VAL A 255 -18.43 43.08 77.79
N THR A 256 -18.11 43.51 79.00
CA THR A 256 -18.33 44.89 79.45
C THR A 256 -17.36 45.85 78.76
N LEU A 257 -17.88 46.99 78.27
CA LEU A 257 -17.08 47.99 77.56
C LEU A 257 -16.50 49.08 78.47
N ALA A 258 -17.04 49.23 79.69
CA ALA A 258 -16.64 50.26 80.63
C ALA A 258 -16.50 49.70 82.05
N ASP A 259 -15.61 50.32 82.82
CA ASP A 259 -15.50 50.08 84.26
C ASP A 259 -16.74 50.64 84.96
N ALA A 260 -17.30 49.88 85.89
CA ALA A 260 -18.42 50.30 86.71
C ALA A 260 -18.21 49.95 88.18
N THR A 261 -18.70 50.80 89.07
CA THR A 261 -18.57 50.58 90.51
C THR A 261 -19.96 50.47 91.13
N LEU A 262 -20.23 49.31 91.72
CA LEU A 262 -21.45 49.06 92.50
C LEU A 262 -21.25 49.55 93.94
N PRO A 263 -22.14 50.43 94.45
CA PRO A 263 -22.12 50.83 95.85
C PRO A 263 -22.21 49.63 96.81
N GLY A 264 -21.60 49.76 97.99
CA GLY A 264 -21.60 48.73 99.04
C GLY A 264 -22.93 48.65 99.79
N GLN A 265 -23.97 48.21 99.09
CA GLN A 265 -25.28 47.88 99.65
C GLN A 265 -25.93 46.78 98.80
N VAL A 266 -26.55 45.81 99.46
CA VAL A 266 -27.23 44.70 98.78
C VAL A 266 -28.44 45.23 98.02
N GLY A 267 -28.56 44.87 96.74
CA GLY A 267 -29.68 45.28 95.88
C GLY A 267 -29.43 46.54 95.06
N GLU A 268 -28.34 47.27 95.30
CA GLU A 268 -27.93 48.39 94.45
C GLU A 268 -27.56 47.92 93.05
N THR A 269 -27.85 48.75 92.05
CA THR A 269 -27.69 48.40 90.64
C THR A 269 -26.84 49.40 89.86
N VAL A 270 -26.11 48.92 88.86
CA VAL A 270 -25.40 49.76 87.89
C VAL A 270 -25.59 49.23 86.47
N GLU A 271 -25.81 50.14 85.53
CA GLU A 271 -25.89 49.83 84.12
C GLU A 271 -24.52 49.96 83.46
N VAL A 272 -24.15 48.95 82.68
CA VAL A 272 -22.86 48.87 81.99
C VAL A 272 -23.10 48.51 80.52
N PRO A 273 -22.54 49.27 79.56
CA PRO A 273 -22.61 48.90 78.16
C PRO A 273 -21.86 47.59 77.89
N ILE A 274 -22.47 46.73 77.09
CA ILE A 274 -21.94 45.40 76.74
C ILE A 274 -21.93 45.19 75.22
N GLU A 275 -20.98 44.39 74.76
CA GLU A 275 -20.86 43.95 73.36
C GLU A 275 -20.70 42.44 73.28
N ALA A 276 -21.31 41.80 72.29
CA ALA A 276 -21.15 40.38 72.02
C ALA A 276 -19.68 40.05 71.71
N LEU A 277 -19.20 38.93 72.24
CA LEU A 277 -17.83 38.49 71.99
C LEU A 277 -17.66 38.07 70.52
N GLU A 278 -18.63 37.34 70.00
CA GLU A 278 -18.69 36.86 68.62
C GLU A 278 -19.72 37.69 67.82
N PRO A 279 -19.40 38.10 66.58
CA PRO A 279 -20.35 38.79 65.70
C PRO A 279 -21.49 37.86 65.26
N GLY A 280 -22.62 38.44 64.85
CA GLY A 280 -23.75 37.73 64.24
C GLY A 280 -25.09 37.90 64.97
N PHE A 281 -26.15 37.45 64.32
CA PHE A 281 -27.53 37.56 64.83
C PHE A 281 -27.75 36.79 66.15
N GLU A 282 -26.91 35.80 66.46
CA GLU A 282 -26.97 35.05 67.72
C GLU A 282 -26.76 35.96 68.95
N GLY A 283 -26.07 37.09 68.76
CA GLY A 283 -25.90 38.13 69.77
C GLY A 283 -27.16 38.96 70.04
N ASN A 284 -28.19 38.91 69.20
CA ASN A 284 -29.43 39.66 69.39
C ASN A 284 -30.38 38.90 70.32
N LEU A 285 -30.28 39.17 71.62
CA LEU A 285 -31.01 38.47 72.66
C LEU A 285 -32.19 39.32 73.14
N PRO A 286 -33.35 38.70 73.46
CA PRO A 286 -34.40 39.40 74.16
C PRO A 286 -33.96 39.79 75.59
N GLY A 287 -34.71 40.69 76.22
CA GLY A 287 -34.49 41.06 77.61
C GLY A 287 -34.44 39.85 78.56
N ASN A 288 -33.62 39.96 79.61
CA ASN A 288 -33.46 39.00 80.70
C ASN A 288 -32.91 37.61 80.30
N ARG A 289 -32.11 37.54 79.23
CA ARG A 289 -31.44 36.30 78.79
C ARG A 289 -30.01 36.17 79.27
N ILE A 290 -29.30 37.29 79.40
CA ILE A 290 -27.96 37.34 79.99
C ILE A 290 -28.15 37.28 81.49
N ASN A 291 -27.67 36.22 82.13
CA ASN A 291 -27.98 35.94 83.53
C ASN A 291 -26.85 35.30 84.34
N GLN A 292 -25.66 35.16 83.75
CA GLN A 292 -24.49 34.61 84.44
C GLN A 292 -23.28 35.50 84.19
N VAL A 293 -22.50 35.74 85.23
CA VAL A 293 -21.18 36.39 85.14
C VAL A 293 -20.12 35.29 85.17
N GLU A 294 -19.10 35.39 84.32
CA GLU A 294 -17.95 34.49 84.36
C GLU A 294 -16.85 35.06 85.28
N GLY A 295 -16.11 34.16 85.96
CA GLY A 295 -14.96 34.54 86.78
C GLY A 295 -15.29 34.87 88.25
N PRO A 296 -14.38 35.57 88.97
CA PRO A 296 -14.46 35.74 90.43
C PRO A 296 -15.60 36.64 90.90
N LEU A 297 -16.22 37.40 89.99
CA LEU A 297 -17.36 38.26 90.27
C LEU A 297 -18.70 37.49 90.33
N ALA A 298 -18.75 36.25 89.82
CA ALA A 298 -19.98 35.46 89.69
C ALA A 298 -20.74 35.24 91.01
N SER A 299 -20.02 35.16 92.13
CA SER A 299 -20.62 34.97 93.47
C SER A 299 -20.97 36.28 94.18
N ARG A 300 -20.58 37.43 93.62
CA ARG A 300 -20.67 38.75 94.26
C ARG A 300 -21.72 39.66 93.61
N VAL A 301 -22.00 39.45 92.33
CA VAL A 301 -22.94 40.24 91.55
C VAL A 301 -23.87 39.35 90.74
N ALA A 302 -25.13 39.75 90.62
CA ALA A 302 -26.05 39.21 89.62
C ALA A 302 -26.03 40.10 88.37
N VAL A 303 -26.33 39.54 87.21
CA VAL A 303 -26.43 40.30 85.96
C VAL A 303 -27.75 39.99 85.26
N THR A 304 -28.38 41.01 84.69
CA THR A 304 -29.52 40.89 83.78
C THR A 304 -29.34 41.86 82.61
N ASN A 305 -30.04 41.65 81.49
CA ASN A 305 -30.16 42.64 80.42
C ASN A 305 -31.62 43.13 80.36
N PRO A 306 -31.98 44.28 80.97
CA PRO A 306 -33.37 44.72 80.97
C PRO A 306 -33.93 44.94 79.55
N GLU A 307 -33.10 45.51 78.68
CA GLU A 307 -33.39 45.73 77.27
C GLU A 307 -32.81 44.63 76.38
N PRO A 308 -33.41 44.36 75.20
CA PRO A 308 -32.85 43.43 74.22
C PRO A 308 -31.53 43.95 73.64
N THR A 309 -30.56 43.05 73.42
CA THR A 309 -29.35 43.39 72.66
C THR A 309 -29.66 43.40 71.17
N ARG A 310 -29.05 44.34 70.42
CA ARG A 310 -29.32 44.59 68.99
C ARG A 310 -28.03 44.95 68.26
N GLY A 311 -28.03 44.89 66.93
CA GLY A 311 -26.87 45.26 66.10
C GLY A 311 -25.99 44.07 65.70
N GLY A 312 -26.34 42.84 66.08
CA GLY A 312 -25.74 41.66 65.48
C GLY A 312 -26.30 41.45 64.08
N ASP A 313 -25.47 41.49 63.04
CA ASP A 313 -25.88 41.36 61.65
C ASP A 313 -24.99 40.37 60.88
N THR A 314 -25.44 39.99 59.69
CA THR A 314 -24.70 39.14 58.75
C THR A 314 -24.61 39.80 57.39
N VAL A 315 -23.47 39.63 56.73
CA VAL A 315 -23.28 40.07 55.33
C VAL A 315 -23.25 38.84 54.44
N GLU A 316 -23.93 38.94 53.31
CA GLU A 316 -23.87 37.92 52.27
C GLU A 316 -22.54 38.04 51.50
N VAL A 317 -21.73 37.00 51.58
CA VAL A 317 -20.43 36.90 50.89
C VAL A 317 -20.45 35.74 49.91
N ARG A 318 -19.63 35.83 48.85
CA ARG A 318 -19.50 34.76 47.87
C ARG A 318 -18.86 33.53 48.53
N SER A 319 -19.34 32.36 48.15
CA SER A 319 -18.86 31.09 48.65
C SER A 319 -18.96 30.01 47.60
N VAL A 320 -18.13 28.98 47.74
CA VAL A 320 -18.11 27.87 46.79
C VAL A 320 -19.43 27.10 46.84
N SER A 321 -20.10 26.97 45.70
CA SER A 321 -21.32 26.15 45.58
C SER A 321 -21.01 24.73 45.07
N ALA A 322 -21.99 23.82 45.18
CA ALA A 322 -21.87 22.50 44.56
C ALA A 322 -21.86 22.60 43.02
N GLU A 323 -22.62 23.54 42.45
CA GLU A 323 -22.66 23.80 41.02
C GLU A 323 -21.30 24.29 40.49
N ASP A 324 -20.55 25.06 41.29
CA ASP A 324 -19.17 25.46 40.94
C ASP A 324 -18.25 24.25 40.80
N HIS A 325 -18.35 23.27 41.70
CA HIS A 325 -17.56 22.04 41.64
C HIS A 325 -17.90 21.18 40.42
N GLU A 326 -19.19 21.06 40.08
CA GLU A 326 -19.66 20.33 38.90
C GLU A 326 -19.17 21.00 37.60
N ARG A 327 -19.29 22.34 37.53
CA ARG A 327 -18.81 23.14 36.41
C ARG A 327 -17.29 23.04 36.25
N LEU A 328 -16.53 23.13 37.34
CA LEU A 328 -15.07 22.91 37.33
C LEU A 328 -14.72 21.53 36.78
N ARG A 329 -15.40 20.49 37.29
CA ARG A 329 -15.17 19.11 36.85
C ARG A 329 -15.41 18.96 35.35
N ALA A 330 -16.53 19.48 34.84
CA ALA A 330 -16.84 19.42 33.41
C ALA A 330 -15.77 20.11 32.54
N ILE A 331 -15.32 21.31 32.95
CA ILE A 331 -14.26 22.07 32.25
C ILE A 331 -12.95 21.28 32.25
N VAL A 332 -12.52 20.76 33.40
CA VAL A 332 -11.25 20.04 33.53
C VAL A 332 -11.29 18.73 32.74
N LEU A 333 -12.40 17.98 32.76
CA LEU A 333 -12.54 16.75 31.96
C LEU A 333 -12.40 17.02 30.45
N GLN A 334 -13.02 18.09 29.95
CA GLN A 334 -12.88 18.50 28.55
C GLN A 334 -11.44 18.92 28.21
N GLN A 335 -10.78 19.67 29.10
CA GLN A 335 -9.38 20.06 28.93
C GLN A 335 -8.43 18.85 28.94
N LEU A 336 -8.67 17.85 29.79
CA LEU A 336 -7.91 16.61 29.82
C LEU A 336 -8.02 15.86 28.49
N GLN A 337 -9.23 15.72 27.93
CA GLN A 337 -9.43 15.07 26.62
C GLN A 337 -8.68 15.82 25.50
N GLN A 338 -8.76 17.15 25.47
CA GLN A 338 -8.07 17.96 24.46
C GLN A 338 -6.54 17.90 24.59
N ARG A 339 -6.02 17.94 25.82
CA ARG A 339 -4.58 17.79 26.08
C ARG A 339 -4.09 16.39 25.70
N ALA A 340 -4.82 15.35 26.10
CA ALA A 340 -4.51 13.97 25.72
C ALA A 340 -4.47 13.79 24.20
N PHE A 341 -5.45 14.35 23.48
CA PHE A 341 -5.47 14.30 22.02
C PHE A 341 -4.25 14.96 21.38
N ALA A 342 -3.82 16.12 21.89
CA ALA A 342 -2.64 16.82 21.40
C ALA A 342 -1.34 16.07 21.72
N GLU A 343 -1.25 15.49 22.92
CA GLU A 343 -0.08 14.74 23.36
C GLU A 343 0.07 13.42 22.61
N MET A 344 -1.03 12.67 22.40
CA MET A 344 -1.05 11.45 21.58
C MET A 344 -0.60 11.68 20.13
N GLN A 345 -0.79 12.88 19.58
CA GLN A 345 -0.31 13.24 18.24
C GLN A 345 1.17 13.64 18.21
N THR A 346 1.72 14.10 19.33
CA THR A 346 3.05 14.74 19.35
C THR A 346 4.11 13.85 20.00
N ASP A 347 3.74 13.02 20.97
CA ASP A 347 4.68 12.19 21.73
C ASP A 347 5.24 11.05 20.87
N PRO A 348 6.55 11.01 20.55
CA PRO A 348 7.15 9.98 19.70
C PRO A 348 7.02 8.53 20.22
N PHE A 349 6.80 8.32 21.52
CA PHE A 349 6.68 6.98 22.12
C PHE A 349 5.27 6.42 22.07
N ILE A 350 4.26 7.30 21.97
CA ILE A 350 2.83 6.97 21.90
C ILE A 350 2.26 7.32 20.52
N ALA A 351 3.04 8.04 19.71
CA ALA A 351 2.66 8.66 18.45
C ALA A 351 1.92 7.69 17.52
N LEU A 352 1.00 8.30 16.79
CA LEU A 352 0.37 7.68 15.64
C LEU A 352 1.44 7.24 14.65
N GLN A 353 1.30 6.01 14.17
CA GLN A 353 2.07 5.54 13.03
C GLN A 353 1.65 6.31 11.76
N ASP A 354 2.42 6.18 10.69
CA ASP A 354 2.09 6.80 9.41
C ASP A 354 0.66 6.41 8.98
N ALA A 355 -0.17 7.44 8.75
CA ALA A 355 -1.59 7.34 8.37
C ALA A 355 -2.54 6.75 9.45
N GLU A 356 -2.14 6.66 10.72
CA GLU A 356 -3.08 6.46 11.82
C GLU A 356 -3.74 7.79 12.23
N PHE A 357 -4.99 7.71 12.69
CA PHE A 357 -5.69 8.83 13.30
C PHE A 357 -6.47 8.39 14.54
N ILE A 358 -6.77 9.34 15.42
CA ILE A 358 -7.59 9.12 16.62
C ILE A 358 -8.85 9.97 16.48
N PRO A 359 -10.05 9.36 16.45
CA PRO A 359 -11.30 10.11 16.59
C PRO A 359 -11.40 10.70 18.00
N LEU A 360 -11.81 11.96 18.12
CA LEU A 360 -11.93 12.64 19.42
C LEU A 360 -12.99 11.97 20.29
N GLU A 361 -14.05 11.46 19.65
CA GLU A 361 -15.16 10.73 20.25
C GLU A 361 -14.73 9.38 20.85
N SER A 362 -13.58 8.84 20.42
CA SER A 362 -13.01 7.61 20.99
C SER A 362 -12.27 7.83 22.31
N LEU A 363 -12.03 9.08 22.70
CA LEU A 363 -11.27 9.41 23.90
C LEU A 363 -12.11 9.22 25.16
N SER A 364 -11.63 8.37 26.06
CA SER A 364 -12.28 8.08 27.34
C SER A 364 -11.26 8.11 28.47
N ILE A 365 -11.71 8.57 29.64
CA ILE A 365 -10.89 8.59 30.85
C ILE A 365 -11.05 7.25 31.54
N VAL A 366 -9.95 6.50 31.65
CA VAL A 366 -9.97 5.13 32.20
C VAL A 366 -9.56 5.11 33.67
N LEU A 367 -8.69 6.03 34.07
CA LEU A 367 -8.22 6.15 35.43
C LEU A 367 -8.04 7.61 35.83
N ILE A 368 -8.63 8.02 36.94
CA ILE A 368 -8.34 9.31 37.58
C ILE A 368 -7.29 9.03 38.66
N GLU A 369 -6.06 9.52 38.46
CA GLU A 369 -4.94 9.33 39.38
C GLU A 369 -5.05 10.28 40.59
N SER A 370 -5.46 11.52 40.36
CA SER A 370 -5.69 12.51 41.42
C SER A 370 -6.76 13.51 41.04
N GLU A 371 -7.58 13.89 42.02
CA GLU A 371 -8.60 14.93 41.90
C GLU A 371 -8.55 15.81 43.16
N THR A 372 -8.06 17.04 43.02
CA THR A 372 -7.82 17.93 44.16
C THR A 372 -8.55 19.24 43.94
N TYR A 373 -9.57 19.50 44.77
CA TYR A 373 -10.26 20.77 44.84
C TYR A 373 -9.52 21.73 45.79
N LEU A 374 -9.33 22.97 45.34
CA LEU A 374 -8.94 24.08 46.18
C LEU A 374 -10.20 24.80 46.66
N GLY A 375 -10.75 24.33 47.78
CA GLY A 375 -11.96 24.85 48.37
C GLY A 375 -12.98 23.74 48.67
N PHE A 376 -13.82 23.93 49.68
CA PHE A 376 -14.96 23.08 49.96
C PHE A 376 -16.27 23.85 49.85
N VAL A 377 -17.37 23.15 49.55
CA VAL A 377 -18.70 23.75 49.41
C VAL A 377 -19.08 24.51 50.71
N GLY A 378 -19.45 25.78 50.56
CA GLY A 378 -19.76 26.70 51.66
C GLY A 378 -18.54 27.48 52.20
N GLN A 379 -17.32 27.20 51.72
CA GLN A 379 -16.16 28.02 52.04
C GLN A 379 -16.27 29.39 51.38
N VAL A 380 -15.98 30.45 52.15
CA VAL A 380 -15.89 31.81 51.64
C VAL A 380 -14.63 31.94 50.78
N ALA A 381 -14.83 32.12 49.49
CA ALA A 381 -13.78 32.31 48.49
C ALA A 381 -14.40 32.94 47.23
N ASP A 382 -13.70 33.87 46.59
CA ASP A 382 -14.15 34.46 45.33
C ASP A 382 -13.95 33.52 44.14
N GLU A 383 -12.96 32.63 44.23
CA GLU A 383 -12.61 31.66 43.20
C GLU A 383 -12.50 30.25 43.78
N ALA A 384 -12.84 29.26 42.97
CA ALA A 384 -12.59 27.85 43.23
C ALA A 384 -11.76 27.26 42.09
N SER A 385 -10.84 26.35 42.42
CA SER A 385 -10.03 25.67 41.41
C SER A 385 -10.00 24.16 41.60
N LEU A 386 -9.76 23.45 40.50
CA LEU A 386 -9.67 22.01 40.45
C LEU A 386 -8.43 21.64 39.64
N THR A 387 -7.57 20.81 40.22
CA THR A 387 -6.47 20.15 39.51
C THR A 387 -6.76 18.66 39.43
N MET A 388 -6.71 18.11 38.21
CA MET A 388 -6.97 16.71 37.96
C MET A 388 -5.86 16.11 37.10
N ARG A 389 -5.48 14.88 37.43
CA ARG A 389 -4.55 14.06 36.66
C ARG A 389 -5.22 12.74 36.34
N ALA A 390 -5.23 12.37 35.07
CA ALA A 390 -5.96 11.19 34.61
C ALA A 390 -5.27 10.54 33.40
N THR A 391 -5.42 9.22 33.30
CA THR A 391 -5.06 8.44 32.12
C THR A 391 -6.23 8.44 31.15
N VAL A 392 -6.02 9.06 29.99
CA VAL A 392 -6.97 9.07 28.88
C VAL A 392 -6.53 8.02 27.88
N GLN A 393 -7.47 7.19 27.43
CA GLN A 393 -7.27 6.23 26.34
C GLN A 393 -8.07 6.62 25.11
N GLY A 394 -7.52 6.29 23.95
CA GLY A 394 -8.13 6.51 22.64
C GLY A 394 -7.88 5.35 21.70
N VAL A 395 -8.66 5.30 20.63
CA VAL A 395 -8.56 4.27 19.61
C VAL A 395 -7.82 4.84 18.40
N ALA A 396 -6.61 4.37 18.16
CA ALA A 396 -5.85 4.66 16.95
C ALA A 396 -6.30 3.74 15.81
N ILE A 397 -6.66 4.35 14.68
CA ILE A 397 -7.21 3.68 13.50
C ILE A 397 -6.29 3.96 12.31
N ASP A 398 -5.84 2.90 11.62
CA ASP A 398 -5.06 3.02 10.39
C ASP A 398 -5.98 3.35 9.20
N GLU A 399 -5.83 4.56 8.66
CA GLU A 399 -6.65 5.03 7.55
C GLU A 399 -6.43 4.19 6.27
N ARG A 400 -5.27 3.56 6.10
CA ARG A 400 -4.96 2.76 4.91
C ARG A 400 -5.84 1.52 4.83
N LEU A 401 -6.10 0.88 5.97
CA LEU A 401 -6.98 -0.28 6.06
C LEU A 401 -8.43 0.12 5.75
N ALA A 402 -8.84 1.29 6.25
CA ALA A 402 -10.15 1.85 5.95
C ALA A 402 -10.31 2.17 4.44
N ARG A 403 -9.28 2.76 3.81
CA ARG A 403 -9.25 2.99 2.35
C ARG A 403 -9.37 1.69 1.56
N GLN A 404 -8.74 0.61 2.03
CA GLN A 404 -8.84 -0.71 1.39
C GLN A 404 -10.27 -1.25 1.39
N VAL A 405 -10.98 -1.16 2.52
CA VAL A 405 -12.39 -1.57 2.61
C VAL A 405 -13.26 -0.80 1.60
N VAL A 406 -13.10 0.52 1.54
CA VAL A 406 -13.86 1.36 0.59
C VAL A 406 -13.48 1.07 -0.86
N TYR A 407 -12.21 0.83 -1.14
CA TYR A 407 -11.75 0.48 -2.49
C TYR A 407 -12.41 -0.80 -3.01
N GLU A 408 -12.47 -1.85 -2.20
CA GLU A 408 -13.12 -3.11 -2.58
C GLU A 408 -14.62 -2.91 -2.84
N GLN A 409 -15.30 -2.09 -2.04
CA GLN A 409 -16.71 -1.73 -2.26
C GLN A 409 -16.92 -0.94 -3.57
N ILE A 410 -15.98 -0.07 -3.94
CA ILE A 410 -16.00 0.63 -5.24
C ILE A 410 -15.84 -0.37 -6.39
N VAL A 411 -14.89 -1.31 -6.29
CA VAL A 411 -14.65 -2.34 -7.30
C VAL A 411 -15.89 -3.24 -7.48
N GLU A 412 -16.50 -3.68 -6.39
CA GLU A 412 -17.73 -4.48 -6.41
C GLU A 412 -18.89 -3.72 -7.07
N ARG A 413 -19.02 -2.41 -6.81
CA ARG A 413 -20.08 -1.55 -7.36
C ARG A 413 -19.92 -1.30 -8.86
N ILE A 414 -18.70 -1.18 -9.36
CA ILE A 414 -18.38 -0.90 -10.76
C ILE A 414 -18.65 -2.13 -11.64
N GLY A 415 -18.33 -3.33 -11.14
CA GLY A 415 -18.50 -4.58 -11.88
C GLY A 415 -17.44 -4.81 -12.98
N PRO A 416 -17.52 -5.94 -13.72
CA PRO A 416 -16.54 -6.29 -14.75
C PRO A 416 -16.67 -5.41 -16.00
N GLY A 417 -15.53 -5.09 -16.64
CA GLY A 417 -15.49 -4.32 -17.90
C GLY A 417 -15.25 -2.81 -17.73
N TYR A 418 -15.02 -2.36 -16.52
CA TYR A 418 -14.68 -0.99 -16.18
C TYR A 418 -13.40 -0.94 -15.33
N GLN A 419 -12.66 0.15 -15.44
CA GLN A 419 -11.43 0.38 -14.70
C GLN A 419 -11.46 1.76 -14.04
N ILE A 420 -10.89 1.85 -12.84
CA ILE A 420 -10.75 3.11 -12.12
C ILE A 420 -9.52 3.84 -12.67
N ARG A 421 -9.67 5.11 -13.03
CA ARG A 421 -8.56 5.94 -13.49
C ARG A 421 -7.57 6.17 -12.35
N ALA A 422 -6.33 5.74 -12.55
CA ALA A 422 -5.26 5.92 -11.56
C ALA A 422 -5.12 7.42 -11.19
N GLY A 423 -5.08 7.71 -9.89
CA GLY A 423 -4.96 9.09 -9.38
C GLY A 423 -6.28 9.87 -9.27
N SER A 424 -7.41 9.33 -9.74
CA SER A 424 -8.74 9.96 -9.53
C SER A 424 -9.40 9.58 -8.20
N LEU A 425 -8.85 8.57 -7.49
CA LEU A 425 -9.40 8.10 -6.22
C LEU A 425 -9.20 9.13 -5.12
N VAL A 426 -10.30 9.58 -4.55
CA VAL A 426 -10.35 10.49 -3.40
C VAL A 426 -11.09 9.79 -2.28
N PHE A 427 -10.45 9.70 -1.12
CA PHE A 427 -11.06 9.18 0.10
C PHE A 427 -11.30 10.34 1.08
N ARG A 428 -12.45 10.33 1.74
CA ARG A 428 -12.83 11.30 2.76
C ARG A 428 -13.37 10.57 3.97
N ARG A 429 -12.78 10.83 5.12
CA ARG A 429 -13.30 10.41 6.42
C ARG A 429 -14.51 11.28 6.78
N GLY A 430 -15.60 10.65 7.15
CA GLY A 430 -16.81 11.27 7.66
C GLY A 430 -16.82 11.33 9.19
N GLU A 431 -18.01 11.44 9.75
CA GLU A 431 -18.25 11.47 11.19
C GLU A 431 -18.16 10.08 11.84
N VAL A 432 -17.88 10.09 13.15
CA VAL A 432 -18.01 8.91 14.00
C VAL A 432 -19.49 8.72 14.31
N VAL A 433 -20.01 7.54 14.01
CA VAL A 433 -21.41 7.17 14.25
C VAL A 433 -21.59 6.74 15.70
N GLU A 434 -20.69 5.87 16.18
CA GLU A 434 -20.83 5.24 17.49
C GLU A 434 -19.46 4.80 18.02
N VAL A 435 -19.30 4.85 19.35
CA VAL A 435 -18.20 4.21 20.08
C VAL A 435 -18.82 3.32 21.15
N ASP A 436 -18.56 2.02 21.08
CA ASP A 436 -19.09 1.01 22.00
C ASP A 436 -18.21 0.87 23.26
N ASP A 437 -18.73 0.23 24.31
CA ASP A 437 -18.05 -0.04 25.59
C ASP A 437 -16.78 -0.89 25.43
N ARG A 438 -16.66 -1.62 24.31
CA ARG A 438 -15.46 -2.38 23.92
C ARG A 438 -14.46 -1.57 23.10
N TYR A 439 -14.57 -0.25 23.10
CA TYR A 439 -13.73 0.66 22.29
C TYR A 439 -13.82 0.40 20.78
N ARG A 440 -14.95 -0.13 20.31
CA ARG A 440 -15.19 -0.29 18.87
C ARG A 440 -15.71 1.01 18.30
N VAL A 441 -15.02 1.56 17.32
CA VAL A 441 -15.39 2.83 16.69
C VAL A 441 -16.04 2.56 15.34
N GLN A 442 -17.30 2.96 15.18
CA GLN A 442 -17.97 2.99 13.89
C GLN A 442 -17.88 4.39 13.30
N PHE A 443 -17.35 4.50 12.09
CA PHE A 443 -17.24 5.79 11.40
C PHE A 443 -17.56 5.67 9.92
N ILE A 444 -18.01 6.77 9.34
CA ILE A 444 -18.34 6.82 7.92
C ILE A 444 -17.07 7.10 7.12
N MET A 445 -16.88 6.37 6.02
CA MET A 445 -15.87 6.67 5.04
C MET A 445 -16.47 6.75 3.64
N GLN A 446 -16.07 7.78 2.90
CA GLN A 446 -16.51 8.03 1.54
C GLN A 446 -15.33 7.85 0.60
N GLY A 447 -15.55 7.14 -0.50
CA GLY A 447 -14.60 7.04 -1.59
C GLY A 447 -15.27 7.46 -2.89
N ALA A 448 -14.57 8.25 -3.69
CA ALA A 448 -15.00 8.64 -5.02
C ALA A 448 -13.86 8.41 -6.01
N GLY A 449 -14.19 8.01 -7.24
CA GLY A 449 -13.22 7.85 -8.31
C GLY A 449 -13.86 7.95 -9.68
N ASP A 450 -13.05 8.32 -10.67
CA ASP A 450 -13.47 8.32 -12.06
C ASP A 450 -13.32 6.91 -12.63
N VAL A 451 -14.40 6.42 -13.23
CA VAL A 451 -14.49 5.09 -13.80
C VAL A 451 -14.64 5.22 -15.29
N SER A 452 -13.82 4.49 -16.05
CA SER A 452 -13.89 4.43 -17.50
C SER A 452 -14.07 2.99 -17.97
N ALA A 453 -14.67 2.81 -19.14
CA ALA A 453 -14.78 1.49 -19.75
C ALA A 453 -13.38 0.91 -20.01
N THR A 454 -13.17 -0.35 -19.64
CA THR A 454 -11.95 -1.09 -19.99
C THR A 454 -11.99 -1.37 -21.48
N ILE A 455 -11.03 -0.82 -22.21
CA ILE A 455 -10.90 -1.03 -23.66
C ILE A 455 -9.97 -2.21 -23.87
N ASP A 456 -10.50 -3.31 -24.43
CA ASP A 456 -9.68 -4.44 -24.89
C ASP A 456 -9.07 -4.10 -26.27
N PRO A 457 -7.73 -3.92 -26.37
CA PRO A 457 -7.09 -3.61 -27.65
C PRO A 457 -7.35 -4.68 -28.71
N ASP A 458 -7.50 -5.95 -28.32
CA ASP A 458 -7.72 -7.04 -29.27
C ASP A 458 -9.16 -7.03 -29.81
N GLU A 459 -10.13 -6.64 -29.01
CA GLU A 459 -11.49 -6.39 -29.48
C GLU A 459 -11.56 -5.21 -30.45
N VAL A 460 -10.90 -4.10 -30.12
CA VAL A 460 -10.78 -2.94 -31.02
C VAL A 460 -10.17 -3.34 -32.37
N ARG A 461 -9.07 -4.11 -32.35
CA ARG A 461 -8.42 -4.63 -33.57
C ARG A 461 -9.39 -5.48 -34.40
N ARG A 462 -10.20 -6.34 -33.77
CA ARG A 462 -11.21 -7.17 -34.47
C ARG A 462 -12.30 -6.33 -35.13
N LEU A 463 -12.77 -5.27 -34.46
CA LEU A 463 -13.84 -4.40 -34.95
C LEU A 463 -13.41 -3.54 -36.15
N VAL A 464 -12.14 -3.12 -36.17
CA VAL A 464 -11.58 -2.17 -37.15
C VAL A 464 -10.99 -2.86 -38.38
N ARG A 465 -10.39 -4.05 -38.24
CA ARG A 465 -9.63 -4.74 -39.30
C ARG A 465 -10.38 -4.85 -40.64
N GLY A 466 -9.73 -4.37 -41.71
CA GLY A 466 -10.21 -4.47 -43.10
C GLY A 466 -11.49 -3.67 -43.39
N ARG A 467 -11.89 -2.75 -42.52
CA ARG A 467 -13.08 -1.89 -42.69
C ARG A 467 -12.71 -0.53 -43.24
N GLY A 468 -13.65 0.12 -43.92
CA GLY A 468 -13.51 1.53 -44.26
C GLY A 468 -13.54 2.39 -43.00
N ILE A 469 -12.75 3.46 -42.95
CA ILE A 469 -12.55 4.31 -41.77
C ILE A 469 -13.88 4.72 -41.12
N ARG A 470 -14.85 5.20 -41.92
CA ARG A 470 -16.19 5.59 -41.42
C ARG A 470 -16.97 4.44 -40.77
N GLN A 471 -16.90 3.23 -41.35
CA GLN A 471 -17.57 2.06 -40.79
C GLN A 471 -16.90 1.57 -39.51
N ALA A 472 -15.57 1.71 -39.42
CA ALA A 472 -14.82 1.40 -38.22
C ALA A 472 -15.20 2.34 -37.06
N ILE A 473 -15.27 3.66 -37.32
CA ILE A 473 -15.70 4.68 -36.34
C ILE A 473 -17.09 4.34 -35.78
N THR A 474 -18.11 4.17 -36.64
CA THR A 474 -19.48 3.85 -36.19
C THR A 474 -19.55 2.56 -35.37
N ARG A 475 -18.68 1.58 -35.64
CA ARG A 475 -18.66 0.34 -34.85
C ARG A 475 -18.02 0.52 -33.49
N LEU A 476 -16.98 1.34 -33.40
CA LEU A 476 -16.33 1.67 -32.13
C LEU A 476 -17.29 2.46 -31.24
N GLU A 477 -18.03 3.43 -31.81
CA GLU A 477 -19.07 4.19 -31.11
C GLU A 477 -20.22 3.31 -30.62
N ASN A 478 -20.59 2.26 -31.36
CA ASN A 478 -21.65 1.33 -30.94
C ASN A 478 -21.17 0.30 -29.91
N ALA A 479 -19.88 -0.03 -29.89
CA ALA A 479 -19.32 -1.04 -28.99
C ALA A 479 -18.88 -0.45 -27.64
N TYR A 480 -18.44 0.81 -27.63
CA TYR A 480 -17.90 1.47 -26.44
C TYR A 480 -18.61 2.79 -26.16
N ALA A 481 -18.84 3.08 -24.87
CA ALA A 481 -19.25 4.41 -24.44
C ALA A 481 -18.03 5.35 -24.47
N LEU A 482 -17.94 6.20 -25.49
CA LEU A 482 -16.85 7.14 -25.71
C LEU A 482 -17.30 8.57 -25.41
N GLU A 483 -16.41 9.39 -24.84
CA GLU A 483 -16.65 10.81 -24.58
C GLU A 483 -16.48 11.67 -25.84
N ALA A 484 -15.49 11.30 -26.66
CA ALA A 484 -15.18 11.94 -27.92
C ALA A 484 -15.27 10.91 -29.06
N PRO A 485 -15.60 11.35 -30.30
CA PRO A 485 -15.63 10.46 -31.45
C PRO A 485 -14.22 9.86 -31.68
N PRO A 486 -14.12 8.55 -31.96
CA PRO A 486 -12.84 7.87 -32.11
C PRO A 486 -12.13 8.36 -33.38
N SER A 487 -10.82 8.63 -33.28
CA SER A 487 -10.00 9.02 -34.43
C SER A 487 -9.14 7.85 -34.89
N ILE A 488 -9.07 7.66 -36.21
CA ILE A 488 -8.27 6.60 -36.84
C ILE A 488 -7.32 7.26 -37.82
N GLU A 489 -6.05 7.27 -37.48
CA GLU A 489 -4.98 7.74 -38.36
C GLU A 489 -4.41 6.56 -39.13
N VAL A 490 -4.45 6.61 -40.46
CA VAL A 490 -3.96 5.54 -41.32
C VAL A 490 -2.71 6.00 -42.04
N TRP A 491 -1.70 5.13 -42.07
CA TRP A 491 -0.48 5.34 -42.84
C TRP A 491 -0.37 4.26 -43.93
N PRO A 492 -0.20 4.63 -45.20
CA PRO A 492 -0.14 5.98 -45.76
C PRO A 492 -1.50 6.73 -45.73
N PRO A 493 -1.53 8.08 -45.70
CA PRO A 493 -2.75 8.87 -45.48
C PRO A 493 -3.79 8.77 -46.60
N PHE A 494 -3.40 8.33 -47.80
CA PHE A 494 -4.30 8.12 -48.93
C PHE A 494 -5.04 6.77 -48.89
N TRP A 495 -4.80 5.95 -47.86
CA TRP A 495 -5.30 4.59 -47.78
C TRP A 495 -6.73 4.55 -47.19
N PRO A 496 -7.73 3.97 -47.90
CA PRO A 496 -9.15 4.10 -47.52
C PRO A 496 -9.65 3.08 -46.49
N LEU A 497 -8.85 2.05 -46.18
CA LEU A 497 -9.23 0.88 -45.39
C LEU A 497 -8.30 0.72 -44.18
N ALA A 498 -8.82 0.22 -43.07
CA ALA A 498 -7.95 -0.21 -41.98
C ALA A 498 -7.06 -1.41 -42.40
N PRO A 499 -5.85 -1.54 -41.84
CA PRO A 499 -4.96 -2.68 -42.11
C PRO A 499 -5.63 -4.03 -41.88
N LEU A 500 -5.22 -5.02 -42.67
CA LEU A 500 -5.68 -6.41 -42.53
C LEU A 500 -4.93 -7.15 -41.42
N LEU A 501 -3.72 -6.72 -41.07
CA LEU A 501 -2.89 -7.35 -40.05
C LEU A 501 -3.13 -6.66 -38.69
N PRO A 502 -3.58 -7.38 -37.64
CA PRO A 502 -3.80 -6.80 -36.31
C PRO A 502 -2.55 -6.15 -35.70
N LEU A 503 -1.36 -6.71 -36.01
CA LEU A 503 -0.06 -6.18 -35.58
C LEU A 503 0.25 -4.77 -36.14
N ARG A 504 -0.48 -4.32 -37.16
CA ARG A 504 -0.36 -2.99 -37.76
C ARG A 504 -1.42 -2.02 -37.25
N ILE A 505 -2.24 -2.44 -36.29
CA ILE A 505 -3.26 -1.61 -35.64
C ILE A 505 -2.81 -1.36 -34.21
N GLU A 506 -2.33 -0.15 -33.97
CA GLU A 506 -1.98 0.36 -32.66
C GLU A 506 -3.24 1.01 -32.04
N VAL A 507 -3.45 0.78 -30.74
CA VAL A 507 -4.62 1.26 -30.02
C VAL A 507 -4.12 2.08 -28.85
N GLU A 508 -4.46 3.37 -28.86
CA GLU A 508 -4.17 4.28 -27.77
C GLU A 508 -5.48 4.62 -27.06
N ALA A 509 -5.60 4.14 -25.83
CA ALA A 509 -6.72 4.46 -24.94
C ALA A 509 -6.21 5.42 -23.87
N GLY A 510 -6.49 6.71 -24.03
CA GLY A 510 -5.99 7.75 -23.13
C GLY A 510 -6.67 9.07 -23.38
N GLY A 511 -7.42 9.56 -22.39
CA GLY A 511 -7.74 10.99 -22.32
C GLY A 511 -6.48 11.71 -21.89
N SER A 512 -6.05 12.69 -22.70
CA SER A 512 -5.06 13.71 -22.30
C SER A 512 -5.47 14.41 -21.02
#